data_AF-Z4X0I2-F1
#
_entry.id   AF-Z4X0I2-F1
#
_cell.length_a   1.000
_cell.length_b   1.000
_cell.length_c   1.000
_cell.angle_alpha   90.00
_cell.angle_beta   90.00
_cell.angle_gamma   90.00
#
_symmetry.space_group_name_H-M   'P 1'
#
loop_
_entity.id
_entity.type
_entity.pdbx_description
1 polymer ?
#
loop_
_entity_poly.entity_id
_entity_poly.type
_entity_poly.pdbx_seq_one_letter_code
_entity_poly.pdbx_strand_id
1 'polypeptide(L)'
;MSLQEHRGQDTLDVIDEKVMQGEQFFERHGKKIMIGVGAILLIALGIFAYIKFIKEPKNVKASTQLFVSEEQFIMGQDSLALKGAGAPGFEAIAKNFSGTDAANLAHAYSGICLYDMGKYQEALAELQKFSSDEALVAPSIQRMIGDCYVQLGKLEDAVKAYESAAKSANSEAISPSCLIKAGHVYEKLGKYDQAVKAYQEVKDKYYTAPEAEMVEADLIRARAAGGK
;
A
#
# COMPACT_ATOMS: atom_id res chain seq x y z
N MET A 1 1.16 -68.46 23.39
CA MET A 1 0.95 -68.32 21.93
C MET A 1 -0.46 -67.80 21.57
N SER A 2 -1.40 -67.66 22.52
CA SER A 2 -2.80 -67.28 22.26
C SER A 2 -3.14 -65.78 22.40
N LEU A 3 -2.30 -64.96 23.04
CA LEU A 3 -2.59 -63.53 23.27
C LEU A 3 -2.22 -62.60 22.10
N GLN A 4 -1.34 -63.02 21.19
CA GLN A 4 -0.97 -62.24 20.00
C GLN A 4 -1.94 -62.45 18.83
N GLU A 5 -2.51 -63.65 18.67
CA GLU A 5 -3.47 -63.95 17.60
C GLU A 5 -4.81 -63.23 17.82
N HIS A 6 -5.35 -63.22 19.05
CA HIS A 6 -6.58 -62.50 19.37
C HIS A 6 -6.46 -60.99 19.16
N ARG A 7 -5.31 -60.41 19.53
CA ARG A 7 -5.05 -58.97 19.36
C ARG A 7 -4.93 -58.58 17.88
N GLY A 8 -4.45 -59.49 17.04
CA GLY A 8 -4.39 -59.32 15.59
C GLY A 8 -5.77 -59.39 14.91
N GLN A 9 -6.61 -60.33 15.33
CA GLN A 9 -8.00 -60.45 14.85
C GLN A 9 -8.85 -59.23 15.24
N ASP A 10 -8.82 -58.82 16.51
CA ASP A 10 -9.55 -57.62 16.96
C ASP A 10 -9.13 -56.36 16.20
N THR A 11 -7.83 -56.23 15.83
CA THR A 11 -7.37 -55.10 15.03
C THR A 11 -7.83 -55.17 13.58
N LEU A 12 -7.94 -56.36 12.99
CA LEU A 12 -8.41 -56.54 11.61
C LEU A 12 -9.92 -56.30 11.52
N ASP A 13 -10.70 -56.80 12.50
CA ASP A 13 -12.14 -56.61 12.54
C ASP A 13 -12.51 -55.12 12.69
N VAL A 14 -11.77 -54.37 13.50
CA VAL A 14 -11.93 -52.91 13.64
C VAL A 14 -11.54 -52.16 12.36
N ILE A 15 -10.57 -52.66 11.59
CA ILE A 15 -10.19 -52.08 10.29
C ILE A 15 -11.32 -52.34 9.27
N ASP A 16 -11.81 -53.57 9.17
CA ASP A 16 -12.88 -53.95 8.25
C ASP A 16 -14.19 -53.21 8.56
N GLU A 17 -14.54 -53.03 9.83
CA GLU A 17 -15.72 -52.25 10.23
C GLU A 17 -15.60 -50.78 9.77
N LYS A 18 -14.42 -50.16 9.97
CA LYS A 18 -14.17 -48.79 9.54
C LYS A 18 -14.17 -48.63 8.01
N VAL A 19 -13.63 -49.62 7.29
CA VAL A 19 -13.64 -49.65 5.83
C VAL A 19 -15.08 -49.75 5.32
N MET A 20 -15.87 -50.70 5.85
CA MET A 20 -17.27 -50.89 5.47
C MET A 20 -18.14 -49.66 5.80
N GLN A 21 -17.91 -48.98 6.93
CA GLN A 21 -18.57 -47.71 7.25
C GLN A 21 -18.21 -46.60 6.26
N GLY A 22 -16.95 -46.53 5.83
CA GLY A 22 -16.48 -45.59 4.80
C GLY A 22 -17.07 -45.88 3.41
N GLU A 23 -17.17 -47.15 3.04
CA GLU A 23 -17.80 -47.60 1.79
C GLU A 23 -19.29 -47.27 1.77
N GLN A 24 -20.04 -47.60 2.83
CA GLN A 24 -21.46 -47.25 2.92
C GLN A 24 -21.71 -45.73 2.90
N PHE A 25 -20.81 -44.93 3.49
CA PHE A 25 -20.89 -43.48 3.43
C PHE A 25 -20.70 -42.96 2.00
N PHE A 26 -19.71 -43.48 1.28
CA PHE A 26 -19.47 -43.11 -0.11
C PHE A 26 -20.55 -43.64 -1.05
N GLU A 27 -21.15 -44.79 -0.79
CA GLU A 27 -22.31 -45.27 -1.58
C GLU A 27 -23.54 -44.35 -1.40
N ARG A 28 -23.79 -43.87 -0.17
CA ARG A 28 -24.92 -42.99 0.13
C ARG A 28 -24.72 -41.56 -0.36
N HIS A 29 -23.50 -41.02 -0.28
CA HIS A 29 -23.22 -39.61 -0.57
C HIS A 29 -22.24 -39.36 -1.72
N GLY A 30 -21.65 -40.39 -2.30
CA GLY A 30 -20.57 -40.31 -3.31
C GLY A 30 -20.95 -39.49 -4.54
N LYS A 31 -22.19 -39.58 -5.03
CA LYS A 31 -22.65 -38.72 -6.14
C LYS A 31 -22.62 -37.22 -5.77
N LYS A 32 -23.04 -36.86 -4.56
CA LYS A 32 -23.00 -35.47 -4.09
C LYS A 32 -21.57 -35.00 -3.85
N ILE A 33 -20.70 -35.86 -3.33
CA ILE A 33 -19.27 -35.58 -3.14
C ILE A 33 -18.61 -35.38 -4.50
N MET A 34 -18.84 -36.26 -5.48
CA MET A 34 -18.28 -36.13 -6.84
C MET A 34 -18.78 -34.87 -7.55
N ILE A 35 -20.07 -34.51 -7.42
CA ILE A 35 -20.60 -33.25 -7.93
C ILE A 35 -19.92 -32.06 -7.23
N GLY A 36 -19.74 -32.12 -5.91
CA GLY A 36 -19.06 -31.08 -5.13
C GLY A 36 -17.61 -30.89 -5.57
N VAL A 37 -16.84 -31.99 -5.69
CA VAL A 37 -15.45 -31.97 -6.17
C VAL A 37 -15.38 -31.45 -7.62
N GLY A 38 -16.27 -31.91 -8.50
CA GLY A 38 -16.37 -31.43 -9.87
C GLY A 38 -16.67 -29.94 -9.95
N ALA A 39 -17.59 -29.43 -9.11
CA ALA A 39 -17.89 -28.01 -9.02
C ALA A 39 -16.70 -27.19 -8.55
N ILE A 40 -15.95 -27.66 -7.54
CA ILE A 40 -14.73 -26.99 -7.06
C ILE A 40 -13.66 -26.96 -8.18
N LEU A 41 -13.46 -28.07 -8.90
CA LEU A 41 -12.52 -28.13 -10.02
C LEU A 41 -12.90 -27.16 -11.15
N LEU A 42 -14.19 -27.07 -11.51
CA LEU A 42 -14.67 -26.13 -12.51
C LEU A 42 -14.45 -24.67 -12.08
N ILE A 43 -14.70 -24.34 -10.81
CA ILE A 43 -14.42 -23.01 -10.25
C ILE A 43 -12.91 -22.72 -10.32
N ALA A 44 -12.07 -23.66 -9.88
CA ALA A 44 -10.62 -23.51 -9.92
C ALA A 44 -10.09 -23.31 -11.34
N LEU A 45 -10.58 -24.07 -12.32
CA LEU A 45 -10.24 -23.90 -13.74
C LEU A 45 -10.70 -22.54 -14.29
N GLY A 46 -11.89 -22.08 -13.90
CA GLY A 46 -12.39 -20.76 -14.24
C GLY A 46 -11.49 -19.64 -13.71
N ILE A 47 -11.09 -19.72 -12.43
CA ILE A 47 -10.15 -18.78 -11.81
C ILE A 47 -8.80 -18.82 -12.53
N PHE A 48 -8.27 -20.02 -12.79
CA PHE A 48 -7.00 -20.19 -13.51
C PHE A 48 -7.05 -19.57 -14.91
N ALA A 49 -8.10 -19.86 -15.68
CA ALA A 49 -8.28 -19.30 -17.02
C ALA A 49 -8.39 -17.76 -16.98
N TYR A 50 -9.15 -17.21 -16.03
CA TYR A 50 -9.23 -15.76 -15.83
C TYR A 50 -7.85 -15.14 -15.53
N ILE A 51 -7.07 -15.76 -14.63
CA ILE A 51 -5.73 -15.27 -14.28
C ILE A 51 -4.82 -15.30 -15.52
N LYS A 52 -4.75 -16.42 -16.23
CA LYS A 52 -3.83 -16.62 -17.36
C LYS A 52 -4.19 -15.86 -18.62
N PHE A 53 -5.47 -15.83 -18.99
CA PHE A 53 -5.89 -15.29 -20.29
C PHE A 53 -6.40 -13.85 -20.22
N ILE A 54 -6.72 -13.33 -19.03
CA ILE A 54 -7.27 -11.97 -18.88
C ILE A 54 -6.38 -11.12 -17.95
N LYS A 55 -6.12 -11.57 -16.72
CA LYS A 55 -5.41 -10.75 -15.72
C LYS A 55 -3.93 -10.54 -16.09
N GLU A 56 -3.19 -11.61 -16.36
CA GLU A 56 -1.76 -11.54 -16.72
C GLU A 56 -1.49 -10.65 -17.95
N PRO A 57 -2.13 -10.83 -19.12
CA PRO A 57 -1.86 -9.98 -20.28
C PRO A 57 -2.26 -8.53 -20.06
N LYS A 58 -3.34 -8.26 -19.30
CA LYS A 58 -3.73 -6.91 -18.90
C LYS A 58 -2.64 -6.25 -18.04
N ASN A 59 -2.10 -6.99 -17.06
CA ASN A 59 -1.02 -6.49 -16.19
C ASN A 59 0.25 -6.19 -16.98
N VAL A 60 0.70 -7.10 -17.85
CA VAL A 60 1.90 -6.90 -18.67
C VAL A 60 1.76 -5.65 -19.54
N LYS A 61 0.62 -5.49 -20.22
CA LYS A 61 0.35 -4.30 -21.05
C LYS A 61 0.34 -3.01 -20.22
N ALA A 62 -0.24 -3.03 -19.02
CA ALA A 62 -0.26 -1.88 -18.12
C ALA A 62 1.15 -1.49 -17.69
N SER A 63 1.98 -2.46 -17.26
CA SER A 63 3.36 -2.22 -16.85
C SER A 63 4.24 -1.71 -17.98
N THR A 64 4.09 -2.23 -19.21
CA THR A 64 4.84 -1.71 -20.37
C THR A 64 4.49 -0.25 -20.68
N GLN A 65 3.21 0.13 -20.57
CA GLN A 65 2.81 1.53 -20.79
C GLN A 65 3.28 2.44 -19.66
N LEU A 66 3.21 1.96 -18.41
CA LEU A 66 3.72 2.68 -17.25
C LEU A 66 5.21 3.00 -17.42
N PHE A 67 6.01 2.02 -17.82
CA PHE A 67 7.45 2.19 -18.03
C PHE A 67 7.78 3.34 -19.00
N VAL A 68 7.05 3.49 -20.10
CA VAL A 68 7.26 4.59 -21.06
C VAL A 68 6.89 5.96 -20.45
N SER A 69 5.85 6.02 -19.63
CA SER A 69 5.45 7.26 -18.94
C SER A 69 6.43 7.62 -17.82
N GLU A 70 6.98 6.62 -17.12
CA GLU A 70 8.03 6.81 -16.10
C GLU A 70 9.30 7.40 -16.69
N GLU A 71 9.71 6.99 -17.90
CA GLU A 71 10.85 7.59 -18.59
C GLU A 71 10.65 9.10 -18.80
N GLN A 72 9.47 9.51 -19.26
CA GLN A 72 9.13 10.92 -19.45
C GLN A 72 9.10 11.69 -18.13
N PHE A 73 8.59 11.07 -17.08
CA PHE A 73 8.59 11.63 -15.72
C PHE A 73 10.01 11.84 -15.19
N ILE A 74 10.89 10.85 -15.35
CA ILE A 74 12.31 10.94 -14.95
C ILE A 74 13.04 12.05 -15.72
N MET A 75 12.65 12.31 -16.96
CA MET A 75 13.15 13.43 -17.77
C MET A 75 12.56 14.80 -17.37
N GLY A 76 11.69 14.86 -16.34
CA GLY A 76 11.01 16.08 -15.89
C GLY A 76 9.93 16.57 -16.85
N GLN A 77 9.43 15.71 -17.74
CA GLN A 77 8.41 16.04 -18.73
C GLN A 77 7.02 15.74 -18.20
N ASP A 78 6.66 16.29 -17.04
CA ASP A 78 5.44 15.94 -16.29
C ASP A 78 4.17 16.00 -17.13
N SER A 79 4.07 16.96 -18.05
CA SER A 79 2.90 17.07 -18.92
C SER A 79 2.79 15.94 -19.94
N LEU A 80 3.92 15.50 -20.47
CA LEU A 80 3.97 14.39 -21.41
C LEU A 80 3.76 13.07 -20.66
N ALA A 81 4.38 12.91 -19.49
CA ALA A 81 4.19 11.73 -18.65
C ALA A 81 2.72 11.56 -18.20
N LEU A 82 2.06 12.66 -17.83
CA LEU A 82 0.67 12.67 -17.39
C LEU A 82 -0.31 12.40 -18.54
N LYS A 83 -0.18 13.13 -19.66
CA LYS A 83 -1.15 13.08 -20.78
C LYS A 83 -0.81 12.04 -21.85
N GLY A 84 0.45 11.65 -21.94
CA GLY A 84 1.00 10.81 -22.98
C GLY A 84 1.56 11.61 -24.16
N ALA A 85 2.61 11.07 -24.78
CA ALA A 85 3.19 11.57 -26.02
C ALA A 85 3.60 10.38 -26.89
N GLY A 86 2.77 10.03 -27.88
CA GLY A 86 2.96 8.83 -28.71
C GLY A 86 2.63 7.50 -28.01
N ALA A 87 2.63 7.47 -26.67
CA ALA A 87 2.14 6.39 -25.82
C ALA A 87 1.17 6.92 -24.76
N PRO A 88 0.30 6.06 -24.16
CA PRO A 88 -0.59 6.47 -23.08
C PRO A 88 0.19 6.98 -21.85
N GLY A 89 -0.19 8.15 -21.34
CA GLY A 89 0.34 8.70 -20.08
C GLY A 89 -0.36 8.12 -18.85
N PHE A 90 0.06 8.56 -17.66
CA PHE A 90 -0.44 8.05 -16.38
C PHE A 90 -1.96 8.11 -16.22
N GLU A 91 -2.63 9.18 -16.69
CA GLU A 91 -4.10 9.29 -16.60
C GLU A 91 -4.80 8.17 -17.38
N ALA A 92 -4.31 7.90 -18.59
CA ALA A 92 -4.86 6.86 -19.45
C ALA A 92 -4.58 5.48 -18.87
N ILE A 93 -3.41 5.26 -18.27
CA ILE A 93 -3.02 3.99 -17.66
C ILE A 93 -3.90 3.70 -16.44
N ALA A 94 -4.04 4.67 -15.53
CA ALA A 94 -4.87 4.57 -14.34
C ALA A 94 -6.33 4.21 -14.70
N LYS A 95 -6.88 4.87 -15.73
CA LYS A 95 -8.24 4.63 -16.21
C LYS A 95 -8.41 3.28 -16.90
N ASN A 96 -7.55 2.95 -17.85
CA ASN A 96 -7.74 1.78 -18.73
C ASN A 96 -7.31 0.46 -18.08
N PHE A 97 -6.41 0.52 -17.10
CA PHE A 97 -5.89 -0.65 -16.40
C PHE A 97 -6.29 -0.69 -14.92
N SER A 98 -7.42 -0.09 -14.56
CA SER A 98 -7.94 -0.15 -13.19
C SER A 98 -7.94 -1.59 -12.64
N GLY A 99 -7.53 -1.74 -11.38
CA GLY A 99 -7.34 -3.02 -10.69
C GLY A 99 -5.99 -3.71 -10.92
N THR A 100 -5.04 -3.05 -11.60
CA THR A 100 -3.66 -3.52 -11.77
C THR A 100 -2.70 -2.69 -10.93
N ASP A 101 -1.56 -3.26 -10.54
CA ASP A 101 -0.53 -2.55 -9.76
C ASP A 101 0.03 -1.35 -10.52
N ALA A 102 0.13 -1.46 -11.85
CA ALA A 102 0.56 -0.37 -12.71
C ALA A 102 -0.44 0.80 -12.73
N ALA A 103 -1.75 0.53 -12.70
CA ALA A 103 -2.75 1.59 -12.57
C ALA A 103 -2.71 2.24 -11.17
N ASN A 104 -2.45 1.46 -10.13
CA ASN A 104 -2.25 1.99 -8.78
C ASN A 104 -1.03 2.95 -8.76
N LEU A 105 0.12 2.53 -9.29
CA LEU A 105 1.30 3.40 -9.42
C LEU A 105 1.04 4.64 -10.30
N ALA A 106 0.28 4.48 -11.38
CA ALA A 106 -0.08 5.60 -12.24
C ALA A 106 -0.86 6.70 -11.50
N HIS A 107 -1.65 6.36 -10.48
CA HIS A 107 -2.28 7.37 -9.60
C HIS A 107 -1.25 8.16 -8.80
N ALA A 108 -0.24 7.49 -8.23
CA ALA A 108 0.83 8.16 -7.50
C ALA A 108 1.62 9.11 -8.42
N TYR A 109 2.08 8.64 -9.58
CA TYR A 109 2.80 9.48 -10.53
C TYR A 109 1.95 10.63 -11.10
N SER A 110 0.67 10.38 -11.40
CA SER A 110 -0.25 11.44 -11.82
C SER A 110 -0.33 12.52 -10.75
N GLY A 111 -0.48 12.11 -9.49
CA GLY A 111 -0.50 13.01 -8.34
C GLY A 111 0.76 13.87 -8.21
N ILE A 112 1.95 13.27 -8.40
CA ILE A 112 3.23 13.98 -8.35
C ILE A 112 3.34 14.98 -9.51
N CYS A 113 3.08 14.55 -10.76
CA CYS A 113 3.08 15.43 -11.93
C CYS A 113 2.13 16.61 -11.75
N LEU A 114 0.93 16.37 -11.22
CA LEU A 114 -0.06 17.42 -10.96
C LEU A 114 0.41 18.37 -9.86
N TYR A 115 1.09 17.88 -8.82
CA TYR A 115 1.66 18.71 -7.77
C TYR A 115 2.74 19.65 -8.33
N ASP A 116 3.65 19.11 -9.14
CA ASP A 116 4.74 19.88 -9.77
C ASP A 116 4.21 20.94 -10.75
N MET A 117 3.06 20.67 -11.37
CA MET A 117 2.30 21.64 -12.17
C MET A 117 1.50 22.68 -11.37
N GLY A 118 1.51 22.63 -10.04
CA GLY A 118 0.72 23.52 -9.19
C GLY A 118 -0.78 23.17 -9.10
N LYS A 119 -1.20 22.02 -9.63
CA LYS A 119 -2.59 21.56 -9.64
C LYS A 119 -2.92 20.75 -8.37
N TYR A 120 -2.76 21.38 -7.23
CA TYR A 120 -2.77 20.70 -5.92
C TYR A 120 -4.07 19.97 -5.58
N GLN A 121 -5.22 20.49 -6.03
CA GLN A 121 -6.51 19.84 -5.79
C GLN A 121 -6.68 18.57 -6.63
N GLU A 122 -6.20 18.58 -7.88
CA GLU A 122 -6.18 17.40 -8.75
C GLU A 122 -5.14 16.38 -8.25
N ALA A 123 -3.96 16.86 -7.84
CA ALA A 123 -2.90 16.05 -7.25
C ALA A 123 -3.39 15.26 -6.04
N LEU A 124 -4.04 15.96 -5.09
CA LEU A 124 -4.62 15.33 -3.91
C LEU A 124 -5.64 14.23 -4.27
N ALA A 125 -6.49 14.49 -5.27
CA ALA A 125 -7.49 13.53 -5.71
C ALA A 125 -6.88 12.26 -6.33
N GLU A 126 -5.75 12.38 -7.04
CA GLU A 126 -5.04 11.22 -7.59
C GLU A 126 -4.23 10.48 -6.51
N LEU A 127 -3.49 11.19 -5.65
CA LEU A 127 -2.71 10.56 -4.58
C LEU A 127 -3.58 9.75 -3.61
N GLN A 128 -4.82 10.19 -3.34
CA GLN A 128 -5.76 9.46 -2.48
C GLN A 128 -6.30 8.16 -3.08
N LYS A 129 -6.14 7.96 -4.40
CA LYS A 129 -6.51 6.69 -5.07
C LYS A 129 -5.40 5.65 -4.98
N PHE A 130 -4.17 6.07 -4.67
CA PHE A 130 -3.06 5.16 -4.45
C PHE A 130 -3.22 4.43 -3.11
N SER A 131 -2.94 3.14 -3.09
CA SER A 131 -2.84 2.34 -1.87
C SER A 131 -1.67 1.36 -1.96
N SER A 132 -0.91 1.22 -0.88
CA SER A 132 0.13 0.21 -0.73
C SER A 132 0.36 -0.08 0.74
N ASP A 133 0.81 -1.28 1.05
CA ASP A 133 1.25 -1.67 2.40
C ASP A 133 2.77 -1.51 2.56
N GLU A 134 3.48 -1.03 1.53
CA GLU A 134 4.92 -0.83 1.58
C GLU A 134 5.31 0.27 2.55
N ALA A 135 6.14 -0.09 3.53
CA ALA A 135 6.52 0.75 4.67
C ALA A 135 7.26 2.06 4.30
N LEU A 136 7.74 2.19 3.06
CA LEU A 136 8.41 3.40 2.58
C LEU A 136 7.54 4.18 1.58
N VAL A 137 6.89 3.49 0.64
CA VAL A 137 6.13 4.13 -0.43
C VAL A 137 4.84 4.75 0.11
N ALA A 138 4.04 4.00 0.88
CA ALA A 138 2.76 4.50 1.36
C ALA A 138 2.91 5.72 2.28
N PRO A 139 3.85 5.76 3.24
CA PRO A 139 4.12 6.97 4.01
C PRO A 139 4.65 8.14 3.17
N SER A 140 5.42 7.88 2.12
CA SER A 140 5.91 8.94 1.22
C SER A 140 4.78 9.60 0.43
N ILE A 141 3.81 8.80 -0.05
CA ILE A 141 2.59 9.32 -0.70
C ILE A 141 1.73 10.09 0.30
N GLN A 142 1.60 9.60 1.54
CA GLN A 142 0.86 10.31 2.59
C GLN A 142 1.55 11.64 2.97
N ARG A 143 2.89 11.70 2.95
CA ARG A 143 3.64 12.95 3.08
C ARG A 143 3.32 13.92 1.94
N MET A 144 3.26 13.43 0.69
CA MET A 144 2.92 14.26 -0.48
C MET A 144 1.47 14.78 -0.41
N ILE A 145 0.54 13.99 0.14
CA ILE A 145 -0.84 14.45 0.45
C ILE A 145 -0.80 15.61 1.44
N GLY A 146 0.04 15.54 2.47
CA GLY A 146 0.30 16.65 3.39
C GLY A 146 0.82 17.89 2.66
N ASP A 147 1.78 17.71 1.74
CA ASP A 147 2.31 18.79 0.90
C ASP A 147 1.20 19.46 0.07
N CYS A 148 0.29 18.68 -0.53
CA CYS A 148 -0.89 19.21 -1.22
C CYS A 148 -1.79 20.03 -0.28
N TYR A 149 -2.05 19.55 0.94
CA TYR A 149 -2.86 20.27 1.91
C TYR A 149 -2.23 21.61 2.32
N VAL A 150 -0.91 21.68 2.48
CA VAL A 150 -0.21 22.96 2.74
C VAL A 150 -0.46 23.95 1.61
N GLN A 151 -0.31 23.52 0.36
CA GLN A 151 -0.50 24.40 -0.80
C GLN A 151 -1.95 24.85 -0.97
N LEU A 152 -2.91 24.04 -0.52
CA LEU A 152 -4.33 24.37 -0.49
C LEU A 152 -4.75 25.20 0.74
N GLY A 153 -3.81 25.55 1.63
CA GLY A 153 -4.09 26.30 2.87
C GLY A 153 -4.80 25.48 3.95
N LYS A 154 -4.94 24.16 3.79
CA LYS A 154 -5.60 23.24 4.74
C LYS A 154 -4.59 22.73 5.76
N LEU A 155 -4.08 23.65 6.57
CA LEU A 155 -2.93 23.40 7.45
C LEU A 155 -3.21 22.31 8.51
N GLU A 156 -4.41 22.25 9.08
CA GLU A 156 -4.78 21.20 10.04
C GLU A 156 -4.77 19.80 9.43
N ASP A 157 -5.20 19.66 8.17
CA ASP A 157 -5.21 18.37 7.48
C ASP A 157 -3.80 17.99 7.02
N ALA A 158 -2.96 18.98 6.68
CA ALA A 158 -1.55 18.76 6.39
C ALA A 158 -0.82 18.13 7.59
N VAL A 159 -1.00 18.68 8.79
CA VAL A 159 -0.41 18.13 10.02
C VAL A 159 -0.82 16.67 10.23
N LYS A 160 -2.12 16.36 10.12
CA LYS A 160 -2.61 14.97 10.28
C LYS A 160 -1.97 14.02 9.27
N ALA A 161 -1.83 14.46 8.02
CA ALA A 161 -1.20 13.66 6.98
C ALA A 161 0.28 13.39 7.30
N TYR A 162 1.03 14.41 7.70
CA TYR A 162 2.44 14.27 8.08
C TYR A 162 2.65 13.40 9.32
N GLU A 163 1.86 13.59 10.38
CA GLU A 163 1.94 12.77 11.59
C GLU A 163 1.58 11.31 11.30
N SER A 164 0.54 11.07 10.48
CA SER A 164 0.17 9.73 10.03
C SER A 164 1.30 9.09 9.22
N ALA A 165 1.93 9.84 8.30
CA ALA A 165 3.05 9.37 7.52
C ALA A 165 4.25 9.01 8.42
N ALA A 166 4.62 9.89 9.36
CA ALA A 166 5.70 9.65 10.29
C ALA A 166 5.47 8.40 11.15
N LYS A 167 4.25 8.25 11.67
CA LYS A 167 3.85 7.09 12.49
C LYS A 167 3.83 5.79 11.70
N SER A 168 3.31 5.82 10.47
CA SER A 168 3.20 4.63 9.62
C SER A 168 4.57 4.17 9.12
N ALA A 169 5.48 5.09 8.81
CA ALA A 169 6.85 4.74 8.41
C ALA A 169 7.66 4.19 9.58
N ASN A 170 7.55 4.81 10.75
CA ASN A 170 8.30 4.50 11.96
C ASN A 170 9.79 4.16 11.70
N SER A 171 10.43 4.95 10.84
CA SER A 171 11.79 4.68 10.36
C SER A 171 12.57 5.98 10.18
N GLU A 172 13.88 5.90 10.36
CA GLU A 172 14.78 7.06 10.22
C GLU A 172 14.81 7.62 8.80
N ALA A 173 14.46 6.83 7.78
CA ALA A 173 14.48 7.28 6.39
C ALA A 173 13.34 8.26 6.04
N ILE A 174 12.19 8.20 6.73
CA ILE A 174 10.99 8.95 6.34
C ILE A 174 10.42 9.77 7.50
N SER A 175 10.32 9.18 8.69
CA SER A 175 9.64 9.79 9.83
C SER A 175 10.20 11.16 10.24
N PRO A 176 11.53 11.40 10.27
CA PRO A 176 12.10 12.70 10.61
C PRO A 176 11.59 13.83 9.72
N SER A 177 11.68 13.66 8.40
CA SER A 177 11.25 14.66 7.43
C SER A 177 9.75 15.01 7.55
N CYS A 178 8.91 14.00 7.84
CA CYS A 178 7.48 14.18 8.08
C CYS A 178 7.22 14.98 9.36
N LEU A 179 7.89 14.64 10.47
CA LEU A 179 7.76 15.35 11.75
C LEU A 179 8.23 16.80 11.65
N ILE A 180 9.31 17.07 10.91
CA ILE A 180 9.77 18.43 10.65
C ILE A 180 8.71 19.23 9.88
N LYS A 181 8.15 18.65 8.81
CA LYS A 181 7.06 19.29 8.05
C LYS A 181 5.84 19.55 8.92
N ALA A 182 5.45 18.60 9.79
CA ALA A 182 4.37 18.81 10.77
C ALA A 182 4.70 19.97 11.72
N GLY A 183 5.92 20.02 12.24
CA GLY A 183 6.41 21.11 13.09
C GLY A 183 6.33 22.48 12.41
N HIS A 184 6.77 22.61 11.16
CA HIS A 184 6.69 23.87 10.42
C HIS A 184 5.24 24.32 10.24
N VAL A 185 4.32 23.38 9.99
CA VAL A 185 2.90 23.72 9.88
C VAL A 185 2.30 24.07 11.24
N TYR A 186 2.71 23.40 12.32
CA TYR A 186 2.33 23.78 13.68
C TYR A 186 2.76 25.20 14.04
N GLU A 187 3.98 25.61 13.67
CA GLU A 187 4.44 27.00 13.84
C GLU A 187 3.56 27.98 13.06
N LYS A 188 3.21 27.67 11.79
CA LYS A 188 2.29 28.50 10.99
C LYS A 188 0.91 28.65 11.62
N LEU A 189 0.46 27.63 12.35
CA LEU A 189 -0.79 27.62 13.10
C LEU A 189 -0.69 28.29 14.48
N GLY A 190 0.50 28.76 14.88
CA GLY A 190 0.76 29.31 16.22
C GLY A 190 0.78 28.25 17.33
N LYS A 191 0.79 26.96 16.99
CA LYS A 191 0.75 25.83 17.93
C LYS A 191 2.17 25.40 18.32
N TYR A 192 2.92 26.32 18.90
CA TYR A 192 4.36 26.14 19.16
C TYR A 192 4.70 24.94 20.06
N ASP A 193 3.86 24.63 21.06
CA ASP A 193 4.06 23.45 21.91
C ASP A 193 4.05 22.13 21.11
N GLN A 194 3.21 22.05 20.09
CA GLN A 194 3.14 20.86 19.22
C GLN A 194 4.32 20.82 18.25
N ALA A 195 4.76 21.98 17.74
CA ALA A 195 5.97 22.07 16.94
C ALA A 195 7.20 21.60 17.73
N VAL A 196 7.37 22.09 18.97
CA VAL A 196 8.45 21.68 19.88
C VAL A 196 8.42 20.17 20.11
N LYS A 197 7.24 19.59 20.35
CA LYS A 197 7.10 18.13 20.52
C LYS A 197 7.54 17.36 19.27
N ALA A 198 7.10 17.78 18.09
CA ALA A 198 7.47 17.12 16.83
C ALA A 198 8.99 17.16 16.59
N TYR A 199 9.62 18.32 16.78
CA TYR A 199 11.07 18.47 16.63
C TYR A 199 11.87 17.69 17.68
N GLN A 200 11.40 17.68 18.93
CA GLN A 200 12.04 16.91 19.98
C GLN A 200 11.95 15.39 19.71
N GLU A 201 10.82 14.91 19.17
CA GLU A 201 10.70 13.50 18.76
C GLU A 201 11.73 13.13 17.69
N VAL A 202 12.01 14.02 16.73
CA VAL A 202 13.07 13.82 15.74
C VAL A 202 14.41 13.56 16.42
N LYS A 203 14.78 14.41 17.38
CA LYS A 203 16.05 14.29 18.11
C LYS A 203 16.13 13.06 19.00
N ASP A 204 15.05 12.71 19.68
CA ASP A 204 15.07 11.68 20.71
C ASP A 204 14.95 10.28 20.10
N LYS A 205 14.10 10.13 19.09
CA LYS A 205 13.76 8.83 18.51
C LYS A 205 14.54 8.49 17.24
N TYR A 206 14.90 9.49 16.45
CA TYR A 206 15.57 9.31 15.16
C TYR A 206 16.95 9.99 15.15
N TYR A 207 17.68 9.85 16.25
CA TYR A 207 18.94 10.57 16.54
C TYR A 207 20.08 10.27 15.56
N THR A 208 20.00 9.21 14.74
CA THR A 208 21.02 8.94 13.71
C THR A 208 20.64 9.49 12.33
N ALA A 209 19.42 10.00 12.16
CA ALA A 209 19.00 10.65 10.94
C ALA A 209 19.70 12.02 10.80
N PRO A 210 20.12 12.43 9.58
CA PRO A 210 20.70 13.76 9.35
C PRO A 210 19.83 14.91 9.85
N GLU A 211 18.50 14.74 9.77
CA GLU A 211 17.50 15.68 10.25
C GLU A 211 17.58 15.99 11.74
N ALA A 212 18.10 15.07 12.57
CA ALA A 212 18.21 15.27 14.01
C ALA A 212 19.17 16.39 14.40
N GLU A 213 20.21 16.62 13.59
CA GLU A 213 21.11 17.78 13.75
C GLU A 213 20.46 19.05 13.19
N MET A 214 19.84 18.95 12.02
CA MET A 214 19.26 20.10 11.30
C MET A 214 18.06 20.72 12.04
N VAL A 215 17.30 19.92 12.78
CA VAL A 215 16.08 20.37 13.47
C VAL A 215 16.34 21.22 14.72
N GLU A 216 17.59 21.32 15.19
CA GLU A 216 17.92 22.07 16.41
C GLU A 216 17.53 23.56 16.29
N ALA A 217 17.80 24.16 15.13
CA ALA A 217 17.43 25.55 14.88
C ALA A 217 15.92 25.76 14.92
N ASP A 218 15.15 24.81 14.37
CA ASP A 218 13.69 24.82 14.39
C ASP A 218 13.14 24.68 15.82
N LEU A 219 13.73 23.78 16.61
CA LEU A 219 13.39 23.57 18.02
C LEU A 219 13.60 24.82 18.87
N ILE A 220 14.77 25.47 18.74
CA ILE A 220 15.10 26.70 19.47
C ILE A 220 14.12 27.82 19.09
N ARG A 221 13.84 27.98 17.79
CA ARG A 221 12.91 28.99 17.28
C ARG A 221 11.50 28.77 17.85
N ALA A 222 10.98 27.55 17.78
CA ALA A 222 9.64 27.24 18.27
C ALA A 222 9.51 27.46 19.79
N ARG A 223 10.53 27.10 20.59
CA ARG A 223 10.56 27.38 22.04
C ARG A 223 10.54 28.88 22.35
N ALA A 224 11.33 29.67 21.63
CA ALA A 224 11.39 31.12 21.83
C ALA A 224 10.06 31.81 21.45
N ALA A 225 9.33 31.25 20.48
CA ALA A 225 8.01 31.76 20.08
C ALA A 225 6.88 31.34 21.04
N GLY A 226 6.92 30.12 21.59
CA GLY A 226 5.90 29.61 22.52
C GLY A 226 6.02 30.12 23.97
N GLY A 227 7.19 30.66 24.35
CA GLY A 227 7.40 31.27 25.67
C GLY A 227 6.95 32.74 25.78
N LYS A 228 6.33 33.29 24.73
CA LYS A 228 5.74 34.64 24.71
C LYS A 228 4.23 34.58 24.89
#